data_AF-A0A7R9LWR8-F1
#
_entry.id   AF-A0A7R9LWR8-F1
#
_cell.length_a   1.000
_cell.length_b   1.000
_cell.length_c   1.000
_cell.angle_alpha   90.00
_cell.angle_beta   90.00
_cell.angle_gamma   90.00
#
_symmetry.space_group_name_H-M   'P 1'
#
loop_
_entity.id
_entity.type
_entity.pdbx_description
1 polymer ?
#
loop_
_entity_poly.entity_id
_entity_poly.type
_entity_poly.pdbx_seq_one_letter_code
_entity_poly.pdbx_strand_id
1 'polypeptide(L)'
;DKIDQVGKPVIYKRELVWRNIILMALLHSSAVYGLYLAVYAAQFKTIMFMNFIAVVSSLGIQCGAHRLWCHRTYKAKLPLQIILIILQTMALQNDIYEWSRDHRLHHKHSDTDADPHNSRRGFFFSHVGWLLCKKHPE
;
A
#
# COMPACT_ATOMS: atom_id res chain seq x y z
N ASP A 1 -16.94 -0.23 23.02
CA ASP A 1 -16.73 1.17 22.61
C ASP A 1 -15.99 1.92 23.68
N LYS A 2 -14.92 2.64 23.32
CA LYS A 2 -14.18 3.46 24.27
C LYS A 2 -15.05 4.64 24.71
N ILE A 3 -14.99 4.93 26.00
CA ILE A 3 -15.76 5.99 26.63
C ILE A 3 -14.77 7.10 26.99
N ASP A 4 -15.10 8.36 26.68
CA ASP A 4 -14.29 9.50 27.06
C ASP A 4 -14.34 9.75 28.57
N GLN A 5 -13.56 10.71 29.07
CA GLN A 5 -13.48 11.07 30.50
C GLN A 5 -14.84 11.54 31.08
N VAL A 6 -15.88 11.70 30.24
CA VAL A 6 -17.21 12.22 30.59
C VAL A 6 -18.31 11.20 30.28
N GLY A 7 -17.98 9.94 29.98
CA GLY A 7 -18.98 8.91 29.79
C GLY A 7 -19.56 8.81 28.37
N LYS A 8 -19.03 9.54 27.38
CA LYS A 8 -19.52 9.52 25.99
C LYS A 8 -18.74 8.55 25.11
N PRO A 9 -19.39 7.88 24.14
CA PRO A 9 -18.68 7.07 23.16
C PRO A 9 -17.69 7.95 22.37
N VAL A 10 -16.43 7.52 22.30
CA VAL A 10 -15.41 8.19 21.50
C VAL A 10 -15.73 7.94 20.02
N ILE A 11 -16.33 8.93 19.37
CA ILE A 11 -16.59 8.87 17.92
C ILE A 11 -15.31 9.31 17.21
N TYR A 12 -14.56 8.34 16.66
CA TYR A 12 -13.44 8.67 15.80
C TYR A 12 -13.93 9.33 14.51
N LYS A 13 -13.64 10.63 14.36
CA LYS A 13 -13.89 11.37 13.13
C LYS A 13 -12.70 11.21 12.18
N ARG A 14 -12.93 10.60 11.02
CA ARG A 14 -11.88 10.42 9.99
C ARG A 14 -11.42 11.79 9.48
N GLU A 15 -10.13 12.04 9.59
CA GLU A 15 -9.49 13.24 9.04
C GLU A 15 -8.94 12.93 7.65
N LEU A 16 -9.48 13.59 6.62
CA LEU A 16 -9.06 13.41 5.24
C LEU A 16 -7.70 14.07 4.97
N VAL A 17 -6.89 13.41 4.15
CA VAL A 17 -5.59 13.91 3.69
C VAL A 17 -5.74 14.28 2.22
N TRP A 18 -6.14 15.53 1.96
CA TRP A 18 -6.46 16.02 0.60
C TRP A 18 -5.32 15.87 -0.41
N ARG A 19 -4.07 16.00 0.04
CA ARG A 19 -2.89 15.73 -0.80
C ARG A 19 -2.95 14.32 -1.38
N ASN A 20 -3.20 13.32 -0.54
CA ASN A 20 -3.24 11.91 -0.97
C ASN A 20 -4.44 11.66 -1.89
N ILE A 21 -5.59 12.29 -1.59
CA ILE A 21 -6.79 12.21 -2.44
C ILE A 21 -6.50 12.73 -3.85
N ILE A 22 -5.92 13.93 -3.96
CA ILE A 22 -5.60 14.54 -5.25
C ILE A 22 -4.59 13.69 -6.02
N LEU A 23 -3.50 13.26 -5.38
CA LEU A 23 -2.48 12.43 -6.04
C LEU A 23 -3.03 11.07 -6.49
N MET A 24 -3.89 10.44 -5.67
CA MET A 24 -4.51 9.17 -6.03
C MET A 24 -5.50 9.33 -7.19
N ALA A 25 -6.27 10.42 -7.22
CA ALA A 25 -7.17 10.73 -8.32
C ALA A 25 -6.41 10.98 -9.63
N LEU A 26 -5.31 11.75 -9.56
CA LEU A 26 -4.44 11.99 -10.72
C LEU A 26 -3.82 10.69 -11.22
N LEU A 27 -3.27 9.86 -10.33
CA LEU A 27 -2.67 8.57 -10.70
C LEU A 27 -3.66 7.68 -11.48
N HIS A 28 -4.89 7.52 -10.97
CA HIS A 28 -5.90 6.69 -11.61
C HIS A 28 -6.41 7.31 -12.92
N SER A 29 -6.56 8.63 -12.98
CA SER A 29 -6.94 9.33 -14.22
C SER A 29 -5.87 9.16 -15.31
N SER A 30 -4.59 9.28 -14.94
CA SER A 30 -3.46 9.01 -15.82
C SER A 30 -3.38 7.55 -16.23
N ALA A 31 -3.73 6.60 -15.36
CA ALA A 31 -3.77 5.18 -15.70
C ALA A 31 -4.87 4.86 -16.74
N VAL A 32 -6.06 5.46 -16.60
CA VAL A 32 -7.14 5.32 -17.60
C VAL A 32 -6.70 5.89 -18.96
N TYR A 33 -6.06 7.06 -18.97
CA TYR A 33 -5.49 7.61 -20.20
C TYR A 33 -4.36 6.74 -20.77
N GLY A 34 -3.52 6.18 -19.89
CA GLY A 34 -2.47 5.23 -20.26
C GLY A 34 -3.00 3.97 -20.92
N LEU A 35 -4.16 3.45 -20.49
CA LEU A 35 -4.83 2.32 -21.14
C LEU A 35 -5.28 2.66 -22.56
N TYR A 36 -5.82 3.86 -22.76
CA TYR A 36 -6.14 4.35 -24.11
C TYR A 36 -4.88 4.39 -24.99
N LEU A 37 -3.79 4.98 -24.50
CA LEU A 37 -2.52 4.99 -25.24
C LEU A 37 -1.96 3.60 -25.51
N ALA A 38 -2.10 2.67 -24.56
CA ALA A 38 -1.63 1.29 -24.70
C ALA A 38 -2.31 0.56 -25.86
N VAL A 39 -3.59 0.84 -26.10
CA VAL A 39 -4.37 0.21 -27.18
C VAL A 39 -4.13 0.90 -28.53
N TYR A 40 -4.10 2.24 -28.55
CA TYR A 40 -4.17 2.98 -29.82
C TYR A 40 -2.84 3.57 -30.31
N ALA A 41 -1.83 3.69 -29.45
CA ALA A 41 -0.60 4.43 -29.78
C ALA A 41 0.70 3.74 -29.37
N ALA A 42 0.70 2.91 -28.33
CA ALA A 42 1.91 2.35 -27.77
C ALA A 42 2.52 1.27 -28.68
N GLN A 43 3.85 1.29 -28.77
CA GLN A 43 4.59 0.21 -29.41
C GLN A 43 4.52 -1.05 -28.54
N PHE A 44 4.54 -2.22 -29.19
CA PHE A 44 4.59 -3.51 -28.48
C PHE A 44 5.75 -3.59 -27.46
N LYS A 45 6.91 -3.01 -27.79
CA LYS A 45 8.07 -2.93 -26.89
C LYS A 45 7.75 -2.18 -25.59
N THR A 46 7.00 -1.09 -25.67
CA THR A 46 6.57 -0.31 -24.50
C THR A 46 5.62 -1.11 -23.62
N ILE A 47 4.68 -1.85 -24.20
CA ILE A 47 3.75 -2.71 -23.47
C ILE A 47 4.52 -3.84 -22.76
N MET A 48 5.47 -4.48 -23.44
CA MET A 48 6.32 -5.51 -22.84
C MET A 48 7.17 -4.95 -21.70
N PHE A 49 7.78 -3.78 -21.89
CA PHE A 49 8.57 -3.13 -20.86
C PHE A 49 7.71 -2.75 -19.63
N MET A 50 6.51 -2.19 -19.83
CA MET A 50 5.57 -1.90 -18.75
C MET A 50 5.24 -3.16 -17.94
N ASN A 51 4.90 -4.27 -18.60
CA ASN A 51 4.61 -5.54 -17.93
C ASN A 51 5.83 -6.09 -17.18
N PHE A 52 7.01 -6.01 -17.79
CA PHE A 52 8.26 -6.40 -17.14
C PHE A 52 8.48 -5.61 -15.83
N ILE A 53 8.35 -4.28 -15.88
CA ILE A 53 8.46 -3.41 -14.71
C ILE A 53 7.42 -3.75 -13.65
N ALA A 54 6.17 -4.01 -14.03
CA ALA A 54 5.11 -4.39 -13.10
C ALA A 54 5.43 -5.71 -12.37
N VAL A 55 5.92 -6.72 -13.09
CA VAL A 55 6.28 -8.02 -12.51
C VAL A 55 7.47 -7.88 -11.56
N VAL A 56 8.56 -7.24 -11.97
CA VAL A 56 9.75 -7.12 -11.11
C VAL A 56 9.49 -6.26 -9.88
N SER A 57 8.68 -5.20 -10.00
CA SER A 57 8.27 -4.39 -8.84
C SER A 57 7.42 -5.21 -7.86
N SER A 58 6.51 -6.03 -8.38
CA SER A 58 5.68 -6.93 -7.58
C SER A 58 6.50 -7.99 -6.84
N LEU A 59 7.63 -8.44 -7.40
CA LEU A 59 8.58 -9.32 -6.72
C LEU A 59 9.27 -8.62 -5.55
N GLY A 60 9.57 -7.32 -5.67
CA GLY A 60 10.09 -6.50 -4.57
C GLY A 60 9.17 -6.53 -3.35
N ILE A 61 7.86 -6.35 -3.56
CA ILE A 61 6.85 -6.44 -2.50
C ILE A 61 6.74 -7.86 -1.94
N GLN A 62 6.50 -8.85 -2.81
CA GLN A 62 6.15 -10.20 -2.37
C GLN A 62 7.34 -10.92 -1.72
N CYS A 63 8.50 -10.89 -2.36
CA CYS A 63 9.70 -11.57 -1.87
C CYS A 63 10.42 -10.70 -0.84
N GLY A 64 10.53 -9.39 -1.09
CA GLY A 64 11.18 -8.43 -0.20
C GLY A 64 10.29 -8.03 0.98
N ALA A 65 9.51 -6.96 0.83
CA ALA A 65 8.78 -6.34 1.95
C ALA A 65 7.97 -7.36 2.75
N HIS A 66 7.20 -8.20 2.06
CA HIS A 66 6.33 -9.17 2.68
C HIS A 66 7.11 -10.35 3.31
N ARG A 67 7.77 -11.18 2.50
CA ARG A 67 8.32 -12.46 2.99
C ARG A 67 9.64 -12.31 3.74
N LEU A 68 10.53 -11.44 3.28
CA LEU A 68 11.84 -11.24 3.88
C LEU A 68 11.77 -10.30 5.10
N TRP A 69 11.27 -9.08 4.93
CA TRP A 69 11.34 -8.06 5.98
C TRP A 69 10.20 -8.13 6.99
N CYS A 70 8.95 -8.37 6.58
CA CYS A 70 7.84 -8.50 7.53
C CYS A 70 7.88 -9.81 8.29
N HIS A 71 7.85 -10.92 7.54
CA HIS A 71 7.63 -12.25 8.09
C HIS A 71 8.90 -13.04 8.38
N ARG A 72 10.06 -12.56 7.91
CA ARG A 72 11.37 -13.23 8.12
C ARG A 72 11.37 -14.72 7.75
N THR A 73 10.64 -15.07 6.69
CA THR A 73 10.45 -16.47 6.26
C THR A 73 11.71 -17.10 5.67
N TYR A 74 12.67 -16.27 5.25
CA TYR A 74 13.97 -16.72 4.75
C TYR A 74 15.06 -15.68 5.07
N LYS A 75 16.32 -16.05 4.88
CA LYS A 75 17.48 -15.16 5.00
C LYS A 75 18.07 -14.91 3.61
N ALA A 76 18.29 -13.65 3.27
CA ALA A 76 18.93 -13.22 2.04
C ALA A 76 20.33 -12.66 2.32
N LYS A 77 21.30 -12.95 1.46
CA LYS A 77 22.61 -12.26 1.47
C LYS A 77 22.47 -10.85 0.89
N LEU A 78 23.43 -9.98 1.19
CA LEU A 78 23.43 -8.56 0.79
C LEU A 78 23.12 -8.31 -0.70
N PRO A 79 23.64 -9.07 -1.69
CA PRO A 79 23.31 -8.82 -3.09
C PRO A 79 21.81 -8.95 -3.39
N LEU A 80 21.16 -9.99 -2.86
CA LEU A 80 19.72 -10.20 -3.04
C LEU A 80 18.92 -9.15 -2.26
N GLN A 81 19.38 -8.73 -1.09
CA GLN A 81 18.73 -7.65 -0.33
C GLN A 81 18.73 -6.35 -1.13
N ILE A 82 19.86 -5.97 -1.73
CA ILE A 82 19.98 -4.77 -2.58
C ILE A 82 19.02 -4.85 -3.77
N ILE A 83 18.99 -5.99 -4.48
CA ILE A 83 18.07 -6.19 -5.60
C ILE A 83 16.63 -5.99 -5.14
N LEU A 84 16.22 -6.64 -4.05
CA LEU A 84 14.84 -6.54 -3.55
C LEU A 84 14.49 -5.12 -3.06
N ILE A 85 15.44 -4.35 -2.52
CA ILE A 85 15.24 -2.94 -2.15
C ILE A 85 14.96 -2.09 -3.39
N ILE A 86 15.73 -2.29 -4.46
CA ILE A 86 15.54 -1.55 -5.73
C ILE A 86 14.16 -1.89 -6.31
N LEU A 87 13.82 -3.18 -6.38
CA LEU A 87 12.53 -3.64 -6.90
C LEU A 87 11.34 -3.13 -6.05
N GLN A 88 11.48 -3.11 -4.71
CA GLN A 88 10.48 -2.51 -3.82
C GLN A 88 10.29 -1.02 -4.09
N THR A 89 11.38 -0.29 -4.30
CA THR A 89 11.35 1.16 -4.57
C THR A 89 10.55 1.46 -5.84
N MET A 90 10.68 0.60 -6.87
CA MET A 90 9.91 0.73 -8.11
C MET A 90 8.40 0.54 -7.91
N ALA A 91 7.97 -0.18 -6.86
CA ALA A 91 6.56 -0.43 -6.58
C ALA A 91 5.82 0.77 -5.95
N LEU A 92 6.55 1.76 -5.42
CA LEU A 92 6.01 2.98 -4.83
C LEU A 92 4.98 2.76 -3.70
N GLN A 93 5.16 1.70 -2.89
CA GLN A 93 4.29 1.40 -1.73
C GLN A 93 4.95 1.78 -0.40
N ASN A 94 5.39 3.03 -0.26
CA ASN A 94 6.20 3.51 0.88
C ASN A 94 7.52 2.75 1.06
N ASP A 95 8.35 3.22 2.00
CA ASP A 95 9.59 2.54 2.35
C ASP A 95 9.34 1.22 3.10
N ILE A 96 10.37 0.37 3.14
CA ILE A 96 10.29 -0.98 3.74
C ILE A 96 9.92 -0.92 5.22
N TYR A 97 10.34 0.11 5.94
CA TYR A 97 10.09 0.21 7.37
C TYR A 97 8.61 0.51 7.63
N GLU A 98 8.06 1.51 6.96
CA GLU A 98 6.62 1.84 7.04
C GLU A 98 5.75 0.66 6.58
N TRP A 99 6.04 0.09 5.41
CA TRP A 99 5.30 -1.06 4.90
C TRP A 99 5.35 -2.23 5.90
N SER A 100 6.52 -2.49 6.47
CA SER A 100 6.67 -3.61 7.41
C SER A 100 5.98 -3.39 8.75
N ARG A 101 5.96 -2.14 9.23
CA ARG A 101 5.21 -1.79 10.44
C ARG A 101 3.72 -2.02 10.21
N ASP A 102 3.17 -1.45 9.16
CA ASP A 102 1.74 -1.50 8.87
C ASP A 102 1.28 -2.94 8.61
N HIS A 103 2.06 -3.72 7.86
CA HIS A 103 1.75 -5.12 7.57
C HIS A 103 1.75 -6.01 8.83
N ARG A 104 2.69 -5.78 9.75
CA ARG A 104 2.71 -6.50 11.03
C ARG A 104 1.55 -6.09 11.94
N LEU A 105 1.17 -4.80 11.95
CA LEU A 105 -0.02 -4.34 12.68
C LEU A 105 -1.28 -5.01 12.13
N HIS A 106 -1.43 -5.06 10.81
CA HIS A 106 -2.54 -5.75 10.15
C HIS A 106 -2.64 -7.22 10.58
N HIS A 107 -1.54 -7.97 10.57
CA HIS A 107 -1.58 -9.37 11.00
C HIS A 107 -1.88 -9.53 12.50
N LYS A 108 -1.34 -8.64 13.35
CA LYS A 108 -1.50 -8.76 14.81
C LYS A 108 -2.87 -8.29 15.29
N HIS A 109 -3.45 -7.30 14.62
CA HIS A 109 -4.64 -6.57 15.06
C HIS A 109 -5.75 -6.61 14.01
N SER A 110 -5.74 -7.64 13.15
CA SER A 110 -6.67 -7.79 12.03
C SER A 110 -8.12 -7.57 12.46
N ASP A 111 -8.87 -6.83 11.64
CA ASP A 111 -10.29 -6.53 11.86
C ASP A 111 -10.60 -5.75 13.16
N THR A 112 -9.59 -5.05 13.70
CA THR A 112 -9.73 -4.09 14.81
C THR A 112 -9.36 -2.67 14.37
N ASP A 113 -9.55 -1.67 15.24
CA ASP A 113 -9.21 -0.29 14.91
C ASP A 113 -7.70 -0.02 14.77
N ALA A 114 -6.86 -0.92 15.30
CA ALA A 114 -5.40 -0.89 15.13
C ALA A 114 -4.93 -1.56 13.81
N ASP A 115 -5.83 -2.15 13.03
CA ASP A 115 -5.53 -2.60 11.66
C ASP A 115 -5.56 -1.40 10.70
N PRO A 116 -4.42 -1.03 10.07
CA PRO A 116 -4.36 0.13 9.17
C PRO A 116 -5.40 0.09 8.05
N HIS A 117 -5.74 -1.10 7.56
CA HIS A 117 -6.70 -1.32 6.47
C HIS A 117 -7.84 -2.25 6.88
N ASN A 118 -8.31 -2.10 8.12
CA ASN A 118 -9.43 -2.82 8.72
C ASN A 118 -10.61 -3.07 7.76
N SER A 119 -10.85 -4.34 7.43
CA SER A 119 -11.87 -4.77 6.48
C SER A 119 -13.31 -4.49 6.94
N ARG A 120 -13.55 -4.41 8.25
CA ARG A 120 -14.87 -4.12 8.84
C ARG A 120 -15.36 -2.71 8.55
N ARG A 121 -14.47 -1.81 8.10
CA ARG A 121 -14.82 -0.46 7.66
C ARG A 121 -15.31 -0.40 6.21
N GLY A 122 -15.42 -1.56 5.54
CA GLY A 122 -15.98 -1.73 4.21
C GLY A 122 -14.92 -1.77 3.10
N PHE A 123 -15.32 -2.31 1.94
CA PHE A 123 -14.45 -2.56 0.78
C PHE A 123 -13.63 -1.33 0.38
N PHE A 124 -14.29 -0.16 0.23
CA PHE A 124 -13.59 1.05 -0.18
C PHE A 124 -12.48 1.44 0.79
N PHE A 125 -12.71 1.31 2.10
CA PHE A 125 -11.72 1.65 3.11
C PHE A 125 -10.51 0.73 3.03
N SER A 126 -10.73 -0.60 3.04
CA SER A 126 -9.63 -1.58 3.01
C SER A 126 -8.88 -1.59 1.68
N HIS A 127 -9.53 -1.19 0.57
CA HIS A 127 -8.90 -1.13 -0.75
C HIS A 127 -8.00 0.10 -0.93
N VAL A 128 -8.53 1.31 -0.73
CA VAL A 128 -7.80 2.57 -0.98
C VAL A 128 -8.08 3.65 0.05
N GLY A 129 -9.26 3.63 0.68
CA GLY A 129 -9.72 4.69 1.58
C GLY A 129 -8.80 4.91 2.79
N TRP A 130 -8.14 3.86 3.29
CA TRP A 130 -7.17 3.96 4.38
C TRP A 130 -5.95 4.83 4.04
N LEU A 131 -5.58 4.94 2.76
CA LEU A 131 -4.50 5.82 2.29
C LEU A 131 -4.91 7.30 2.20
N LEU A 132 -6.23 7.58 2.25
CA LEU A 132 -6.81 8.89 1.99
C LEU A 132 -7.14 9.67 3.27
N CYS A 133 -6.97 9.04 4.43
CA CYS A 133 -7.20 9.64 5.73
C CYS A 133 -6.03 9.40 6.68
N LYS A 134 -6.01 10.10 7.81
CA LYS A 134 -5.07 9.78 8.89
C LYS A 134 -5.38 8.39 9.44
N LYS A 135 -4.34 7.71 9.93
CA LYS A 135 -4.45 6.43 10.64
C LYS A 135 -5.27 6.62 11.92
N HIS A 136 -5.90 5.54 12.37
CA HIS A 136 -6.53 5.54 13.68
C HIS A 136 -5.45 5.73 14.78
N PRO A 137 -5.76 6.32 15.94
CA PRO A 137 -4.80 6.50 17.02
C PRO A 137 -4.33 5.21 17.71
N GLU A 138 -4.98 4.07 17.42
CA GLU A 138 -4.60 2.74 17.90
C GLU A 138 -3.68 2.05 16.90
#